data_AF-A0ABD0YX79-F1
#
_entry.id   AF-A0ABD0YX79-F1
#
_cell.length_a   1.000
_cell.length_b   1.000
_cell.length_c   1.000
_cell.angle_alpha   90.00
_cell.angle_beta   90.00
_cell.angle_gamma   90.00
#
_symmetry.space_group_name_H-M   'P 1'
#
loop_
_entity.id
_entity.type
_entity.pdbx_description
1 polymer ?
#
loop_
_entity_poly.entity_id
_entity_poly.type
_entity_poly.pdbx_seq_one_letter_code
_entity_poly.pdbx_strand_id
1 'polypeptide(L)'
;SVVILCPDFLLCRHCGFNIAPAAFVVNLRSPAAESFVNQTLFGLNNVEVQALRNPLGIQFNVVTAKGGTCIGVGNKWQIEHSWYPAHGWKLCQCSHCSKQIGW
;
A
#
# COMPACT_ATOMS: atom_id res chain seq x y z
N SER A 1 -25.19 -22.71 8.05
CA SER A 1 -24.46 -21.65 8.76
C SER A 1 -24.20 -20.51 7.82
N VAL A 2 -24.78 -19.33 8.07
CA VAL A 2 -24.51 -18.12 7.28
C VAL A 2 -23.21 -17.53 7.82
N VAL A 3 -22.12 -17.67 7.08
CA VAL A 3 -20.87 -16.96 7.37
C VAL A 3 -21.07 -15.54 6.84
N ILE A 4 -21.39 -14.60 7.72
CA ILE A 4 -21.25 -13.18 7.40
C ILE A 4 -19.74 -12.92 7.36
N LEU A 5 -19.14 -12.96 6.16
CA LEU A 5 -17.78 -12.47 5.97
C LEU A 5 -17.86 -10.95 6.10
N CYS A 6 -17.66 -10.42 7.32
CA CYS A 6 -17.36 -9.01 7.46
C CYS A 6 -16.06 -8.77 6.68
N PRO A 7 -16.05 -7.97 5.60
CA PRO A 7 -14.83 -7.74 4.87
C PRO A 7 -13.84 -7.03 5.81
N ASP A 8 -12.67 -7.64 6.01
CA ASP A 8 -11.58 -6.97 6.72
C ASP A 8 -11.07 -5.76 5.91
N PHE A 9 -10.46 -4.80 6.59
CA PHE A 9 -10.01 -3.55 5.99
C PHE A 9 -8.57 -3.21 6.37
N LEU A 10 -7.88 -2.54 5.46
CA LEU A 10 -6.66 -1.81 5.76
C LEU A 10 -7.06 -0.47 6.34
N LEU A 11 -6.65 -0.18 7.57
CA LEU A 11 -7.00 1.05 8.26
C LEU A 11 -5.80 1.99 8.36
N CYS A 12 -6.06 3.30 8.31
CA CYS A 12 -5.07 4.31 8.61
C CYS A 12 -4.62 4.16 10.06
N ARG A 13 -3.33 3.86 10.27
CA ARG A 13 -2.75 3.72 11.62
C ARG A 13 -2.97 4.95 12.50
N HIS A 14 -3.08 6.14 11.92
CA HIS A 14 -3.22 7.38 12.67
C HIS A 14 -4.64 7.67 13.15
N CYS A 15 -5.67 7.39 12.33
CA CYS A 15 -7.04 7.79 12.63
C CYS A 15 -8.10 6.68 12.52
N GLY A 16 -7.70 5.46 12.13
CA GLY A 16 -8.61 4.33 11.97
C GLY A 16 -9.48 4.36 10.70
N PHE A 17 -9.34 5.38 9.84
CA PHE A 17 -10.13 5.47 8.61
C PHE A 17 -9.79 4.34 7.62
N ASN A 18 -10.80 3.84 6.92
CA ASN A 18 -10.65 2.80 5.91
C ASN A 18 -9.81 3.28 4.71
N ILE A 19 -8.69 2.61 4.44
CA ILE A 19 -7.84 2.84 3.27
C ILE A 19 -8.29 1.98 2.10
N ALA A 20 -8.49 0.69 2.31
CA ALA A 20 -8.91 -0.26 1.28
C ALA A 20 -9.54 -1.52 1.91
N PRO A 21 -10.48 -2.18 1.22
CA PRO A 21 -10.88 -3.54 1.57
C PRO A 21 -9.68 -4.50 1.53
N ALA A 22 -9.59 -5.44 2.46
CA ALA A 22 -8.55 -6.48 2.46
C ALA A 22 -8.58 -7.26 1.14
N ALA A 23 -9.76 -7.56 0.60
CA ALA A 23 -9.92 -8.24 -0.69
C ALA A 23 -9.24 -7.53 -1.89
N PHE A 24 -8.82 -6.27 -1.74
CA PHE A 24 -8.09 -5.54 -2.78
C PHE A 24 -6.57 -5.66 -2.64
N VAL A 25 -6.06 -6.23 -1.54
CA VAL A 25 -4.63 -6.56 -1.41
C VAL A 25 -4.24 -7.56 -2.48
N VAL A 26 -3.15 -7.26 -3.17
CA VAL A 26 -2.58 -8.11 -4.22
C VAL A 26 -1.08 -8.22 -3.97
N ASN A 27 -0.49 -9.34 -4.37
CA ASN A 27 0.96 -9.51 -4.33
C ASN A 27 1.56 -9.06 -5.66
N LEU A 28 1.87 -7.77 -5.79
CA LEU A 28 2.54 -7.19 -6.95
C LEU A 28 3.97 -6.82 -6.59
N ARG A 29 4.89 -7.71 -6.92
CA ARG A 29 6.32 -7.53 -6.64
C ARG A 29 6.91 -6.43 -7.50
N SER A 30 7.62 -5.52 -6.86
CA SER A 30 8.44 -4.51 -7.51
C SER A 30 9.76 -5.12 -8.01
N PRO A 31 10.22 -4.78 -9.23
CA PRO A 31 11.57 -5.12 -9.68
C PRO A 31 12.70 -4.51 -8.83
N ALA A 32 12.39 -3.49 -8.03
CA ALA A 32 13.33 -2.83 -7.11
C ALA A 32 13.30 -3.39 -5.69
N ALA A 33 12.54 -4.47 -5.42
CA ALA A 33 12.45 -5.07 -4.10
C ALA A 33 13.79 -5.68 -3.67
N GLU A 34 14.30 -5.27 -2.49
CA GLU A 34 15.53 -5.80 -1.91
C GLU A 34 15.30 -7.18 -1.28
N SER A 35 14.09 -7.39 -0.73
CA SER A 35 13.64 -8.67 -0.18
C SER A 35 12.11 -8.68 -0.06
N PHE A 36 11.53 -9.85 0.20
CA PHE A 36 10.10 -10.00 0.47
C PHE A 36 9.87 -11.12 1.48
N VAL A 37 8.76 -11.02 2.23
CA VAL A 37 8.31 -12.03 3.18
C VAL A 37 6.79 -12.14 3.13
N ASN A 38 6.29 -13.36 3.21
CA ASN A 38 4.84 -13.60 3.30
C ASN A 38 4.40 -13.56 4.76
N GLN A 39 3.32 -12.82 5.01
CA GLN A 39 2.75 -12.65 6.34
C GLN A 39 1.24 -12.87 6.31
N THR A 40 0.66 -13.17 7.47
CA THR A 40 -0.79 -13.10 7.67
C THR A 40 -1.13 -11.69 8.14
N LEU A 41 -1.81 -10.91 7.28
CA LEU A 41 -2.14 -9.50 7.52
C LEU A 41 -3.57 -9.22 7.04
N PHE A 42 -4.28 -8.33 7.73
CA PHE A 42 -5.63 -7.87 7.34
C PHE A 42 -6.65 -9.01 7.15
N GLY A 43 -6.54 -10.08 7.96
CA GLY A 43 -7.38 -11.28 7.83
C GLY A 43 -7.02 -12.18 6.65
N LEU A 44 -5.99 -11.84 5.87
CA LEU A 44 -5.51 -12.62 4.73
C LEU A 44 -4.25 -13.39 5.09
N ASN A 45 -4.14 -14.60 4.54
CA ASN A 45 -2.90 -15.36 4.55
C ASN A 45 -2.06 -15.00 3.33
N ASN A 46 -0.73 -15.17 3.47
CA ASN A 46 0.21 -15.06 2.36
C ASN A 46 0.24 -13.67 1.67
N VAL A 47 0.10 -12.61 2.46
CA VAL A 47 0.30 -11.22 2.00
C VAL A 47 1.79 -10.96 1.85
N GLU A 48 2.22 -10.59 0.66
CA GLU A 48 3.62 -10.26 0.39
C GLU A 48 3.95 -8.86 0.91
N VAL A 49 4.88 -8.81 1.86
CA VAL A 49 5.49 -7.56 2.34
C VAL A 49 6.88 -7.46 1.72
N GLN A 50 7.10 -6.45 0.89
CA GLN A 50 8.38 -6.24 0.19
C GLN A 50 9.14 -5.05 0.78
N ALA A 51 10.46 -5.21 0.93
CA ALA A 51 11.36 -4.15 1.37
C ALA A 51 11.82 -3.32 0.17
N LEU A 52 11.50 -2.03 0.17
CA LEU A 52 11.84 -1.09 -0.89
C LEU A 52 12.59 0.11 -0.30
N ARG A 53 13.65 0.54 -0.98
CA ARG A 53 14.49 1.66 -0.53
C ARG A 53 14.35 2.85 -1.47
N ASN A 54 14.16 4.03 -0.91
CA ASN A 54 14.17 5.27 -1.68
C ASN A 54 15.61 5.76 -1.93
N PRO A 55 15.83 6.76 -2.81
CA PRO A 55 17.16 7.29 -3.11
C PRO A 55 17.90 7.89 -1.90
N LEU A 56 17.18 8.26 -0.83
CA LEU A 56 17.76 8.77 0.42
C LEU A 56 18.21 7.63 1.36
N GLY A 57 18.09 6.38 0.93
CA GLY A 57 18.48 5.21 1.72
C GLY A 57 17.43 4.76 2.74
N ILE A 58 16.23 5.35 2.75
CA ILE A 58 15.14 4.99 3.68
C ILE A 58 14.42 3.76 3.15
N GLN A 59 14.32 2.73 3.99
CA GLN A 59 13.62 1.48 3.67
C GLN A 59 12.16 1.52 4.13
N PHE A 60 11.28 0.98 3.30
CA PHE A 60 9.84 0.83 3.54
C PHE A 60 9.44 -0.63 3.38
N ASN A 61 8.52 -1.08 4.23
CA ASN A 61 7.83 -2.35 4.07
C ASN A 61 6.50 -2.08 3.38
N VAL A 62 6.34 -2.63 2.18
CA VAL A 62 5.25 -2.28 1.26
C VAL A 62 4.35 -3.48 1.02
N VAL A 63 3.05 -3.22 1.08
CA VAL A 63 2.00 -4.12 0.59
C VAL A 63 1.29 -3.39 -0.54
N THR A 64 0.93 -4.10 -1.60
CA THR A 64 0.21 -3.53 -2.74
C THR A 64 -1.28 -3.83 -2.66
N ALA A 65 -2.11 -2.87 -3.07
CA ALA A 65 -3.55 -3.04 -3.18
C ALA A 65 -4.07 -2.40 -4.47
N LYS A 66 -5.14 -2.96 -5.04
CA LYS A 66 -5.84 -2.41 -6.21
C LYS A 66 -6.83 -1.34 -5.74
N GLY A 67 -6.43 -0.08 -5.82
CA GLY A 67 -7.26 1.06 -5.41
C GLY A 67 -7.21 1.33 -3.90
N GLY A 68 -7.99 2.32 -3.48
CA GLY A 68 -8.06 2.77 -2.09
C GLY A 68 -8.72 4.15 -1.99
N THR A 69 -8.92 4.63 -0.76
CA THR A 69 -9.59 5.90 -0.47
C THR A 69 -8.63 7.09 -0.37
N CYS A 70 -7.34 6.87 -0.60
CA CYS A 70 -6.34 7.90 -0.40
C CYS A 70 -6.34 8.97 -1.48
N ILE A 71 -5.78 10.13 -1.14
CA ILE A 71 -5.69 11.28 -2.03
C ILE A 71 -4.24 11.44 -2.46
N GLY A 72 -4.01 11.40 -3.78
CA GLY A 72 -2.71 11.66 -4.39
C GLY A 72 -2.33 13.14 -4.26
N VAL A 73 -1.16 13.42 -3.71
CA VAL A 73 -0.63 14.77 -3.51
C VAL A 73 0.10 15.25 -4.77
N GLY A 74 -0.14 16.50 -5.14
CA GLY A 74 0.51 17.16 -6.26
C GLY A 74 -0.24 17.01 -7.59
N ASN A 75 0.02 17.94 -8.50
CA ASN A 75 -0.72 18.05 -9.77
C ASN A 75 -0.17 17.12 -10.86
N LYS A 76 1.10 16.69 -10.75
CA LYS A 76 1.79 15.86 -11.74
C LYS A 76 2.21 14.52 -11.14
N TRP A 77 2.23 13.48 -11.96
CA TRP A 77 2.83 12.20 -11.61
C TRP A 77 4.35 12.30 -11.65
N GLN A 78 5.01 11.67 -10.69
CA GLN A 78 6.46 11.54 -10.65
C GLN A 78 6.86 10.23 -11.32
N ILE A 79 7.82 10.28 -12.25
CA ILE A 79 8.34 9.09 -12.93
C ILE A 79 9.72 8.68 -12.40
N GLU A 80 10.46 9.64 -11.86
CA GLU A 80 11.78 9.42 -11.29
C GLU A 80 11.68 8.54 -10.05
N HIS A 81 12.66 7.65 -9.89
CA HIS A 81 12.79 6.78 -8.72
C HIS A 81 11.54 5.92 -8.42
N SER A 82 10.73 5.64 -9.44
CA SER A 82 9.64 4.69 -9.31
C SER A 82 10.18 3.28 -9.04
N TRP A 83 9.59 2.59 -8.06
CA TRP A 83 9.86 1.18 -7.83
C TRP A 83 9.14 0.27 -8.85
N TYR A 84 8.26 0.82 -9.69
CA TYR A 84 7.55 0.09 -10.73
C TYR A 84 7.89 0.73 -12.10
N PRO A 85 8.78 0.12 -12.89
CA PRO A 85 9.15 0.65 -14.20
C PRO A 85 7.93 0.97 -15.06
N ALA A 86 8.00 2.07 -15.80
CA ALA A 86 6.91 2.63 -16.61
C ALA A 86 5.64 3.07 -15.85
N HIS A 87 5.66 3.12 -14.51
CA HIS A 87 4.55 3.66 -13.71
C HIS A 87 4.98 4.94 -13.01
N GLY A 88 4.14 5.97 -13.11
CA GLY A 88 4.28 7.18 -12.29
C GLY A 88 3.68 6.98 -10.91
N TRP A 89 4.17 7.74 -9.92
CA TRP A 89 3.70 7.72 -8.54
C TRP A 89 3.36 9.14 -8.05
N LYS A 90 2.50 9.22 -7.03
CA LYS A 90 2.24 10.44 -6.25
C LYS A 90 2.41 10.07 -4.78
N LEU A 91 2.49 11.03 -3.86
CA LEU A 91 2.35 10.67 -2.45
C LEU A 91 0.87 10.41 -2.15
N CYS A 92 0.55 9.34 -1.43
CA CYS A 92 -0.82 8.99 -1.06
C CYS A 92 -1.04 9.34 0.40
N GLN A 93 -1.98 10.27 0.66
CA GLN A 93 -2.38 10.70 1.99
C GLN A 93 -3.75 10.15 2.35
N CYS A 94 -3.95 9.82 3.63
CA CYS A 94 -5.26 9.45 4.15
C CYS A 94 -6.26 10.59 3.89
N SER A 95 -7.39 10.27 3.26
CA SER A 95 -8.44 11.24 2.94
C SER A 95 -9.10 11.87 4.16
N HIS A 96 -8.95 11.26 5.34
CA HIS A 96 -9.55 11.75 6.58
C HIS A 96 -8.61 12.61 7.43
N CYS A 97 -7.33 12.22 7.58
CA CYS A 97 -6.38 12.90 8.48
C CYS A 97 -5.12 13.44 7.80
N SER A 98 -5.04 13.34 6.46
CA SER A 98 -3.92 13.82 5.63
C SER A 98 -2.55 13.21 5.95
N LYS A 99 -2.46 12.20 6.83
CA LYS A 99 -1.20 11.50 7.10
C LYS A 99 -0.79 10.70 5.86
N GLN A 100 0.48 10.77 5.47
CA GLN A 100 1.04 9.93 4.41
C GLN A 100 0.92 8.45 4.78
N ILE A 101 0.39 7.66 3.85
CA ILE A 101 0.13 6.22 4.02
C ILE A 101 0.73 5.38 2.89
N GLY A 102 1.25 6.00 1.83
CA GLY A 102 1.90 5.31 0.72
C GLY A 102 2.18 6.24 -0.46
N TRP A 103 2.02 5.70 -1.66
CA TRP A 103 2.12 6.39 -2.95
C TRP A 103 0.92 6.04 -3.84
#